data_AF-D2VKX0-F1
#
_entry.id   AF-D2VKX0-F1
#
_cell.length_a   1.000
_cell.length_b   1.000
_cell.length_c   1.000
_cell.angle_alpha   90.00
_cell.angle_beta   90.00
_cell.angle_gamma   90.00
#
_symmetry.space_group_name_H-M   'P 1'
#
loop_
_entity.id
_entity.type
_entity.pdbx_description
1 polymer ?
#
loop_
_entity_poly.entity_id
_entity_poly.type
_entity_poly.pdbx_seq_one_letter_code
_entity_poly.pdbx_strand_id
1 'polypeptide(L)'
;MQKILLCTFLVMAVCLVTGALAHTRLVYPPPRTSANDLYTYPCGGVQFFGDGQPITTIAPGKLTVQFQGTLYPTENSHDGSPYRLALSIGGDDDYNKYVLLDHIPHATNDVVNKTSFNYSITVTIPDINCPKCSLAMFNVQTKSMGTCCSYPPSSTNTSTICQTAFHSCSNIVITGTKAVDTFKNSYYYSGPCGDYTYEETTYTKNSDGSLSLSTDGYVPPATQRCSNFKSVCKSSASTVFTFGAALIMMLMLALF
;
A
#
# COMPACT_ATOMS: atom_id res chain seq x y z
N MET A 1 -11.59 54.46 10.83
CA MET A 1 -12.31 53.24 10.39
C MET A 1 -11.55 52.42 9.35
N GLN A 2 -10.89 53.03 8.36
CA GLN A 2 -10.15 52.31 7.29
C GLN A 2 -9.02 51.37 7.77
N LYS A 3 -8.30 51.71 8.86
CA LYS A 3 -7.23 50.87 9.42
C LYS A 3 -7.72 49.59 10.11
N ILE A 4 -8.96 49.59 10.63
CA ILE A 4 -9.56 48.43 11.30
C ILE A 4 -10.01 47.40 10.26
N LEU A 5 -10.59 47.86 9.14
CA LEU A 5 -11.06 47.03 8.04
C LEU A 5 -9.92 46.27 7.33
N LEU A 6 -8.75 46.91 7.21
CA LEU A 6 -7.57 46.30 6.57
C LEU A 6 -6.97 45.16 7.42
N CYS A 7 -6.97 45.31 8.75
CA CYS A 7 -6.51 44.24 9.66
C CYS A 7 -7.46 43.04 9.67
N THR A 8 -8.78 43.26 9.57
CA THR A 8 -9.74 42.16 9.55
C THR A 8 -9.63 41.32 8.28
N PHE A 9 -9.40 41.96 7.13
CA PHE A 9 -9.17 41.26 5.86
C PHE A 9 -7.87 40.44 5.85
N LEU A 10 -6.80 40.97 6.47
CA LEU A 10 -5.52 40.27 6.56
C LEU A 10 -5.60 39.03 7.48
N VAL A 11 -6.28 39.13 8.62
CA VAL A 11 -6.47 37.99 9.55
C VAL A 11 -7.33 36.90 8.90
N MET A 12 -8.38 37.28 8.16
CA MET A 12 -9.26 36.32 7.47
C MET A 12 -8.53 35.62 6.31
N ALA A 13 -7.64 36.32 5.59
CA ALA A 13 -6.83 35.73 4.53
C ALA A 13 -5.77 34.75 5.06
N VAL A 14 -5.20 34.99 6.24
CA VAL A 14 -4.22 34.09 6.87
C VAL A 14 -4.88 32.82 7.44
N CYS A 15 -6.15 32.87 7.84
CA CYS A 15 -6.88 31.69 8.32
C CYS A 15 -7.35 30.73 7.21
N LEU A 16 -7.26 31.10 5.94
CA LEU A 16 -7.85 30.33 4.82
C LEU A 16 -6.92 29.28 4.17
N VAL A 17 -5.68 29.10 4.65
CA VAL A 17 -4.70 28.19 4.03
C VAL A 17 -4.21 27.08 4.97
N THR A 18 -5.09 26.57 5.83
CA THR A 18 -4.82 25.30 6.50
C THR A 18 -5.23 24.15 5.58
N GLY A 19 -4.37 23.84 4.61
CA GLY A 19 -4.51 22.63 3.82
C GLY A 19 -4.39 21.42 4.75
N ALA A 20 -5.52 20.75 5.01
CA ALA A 20 -5.51 19.51 5.77
C ALA A 20 -4.90 18.40 4.90
N LEU A 21 -3.72 17.94 5.30
CA LEU A 21 -3.03 16.85 4.63
C LEU A 21 -3.42 15.53 5.31
N ALA A 22 -4.03 14.61 4.55
CA ALA A 22 -4.19 13.24 4.98
C ALA A 22 -2.86 12.51 4.85
N HIS A 23 -2.59 11.54 5.72
CA HIS A 23 -1.32 10.86 5.79
C HIS A 23 -1.49 9.47 6.36
N THR A 24 -0.63 8.54 5.97
CA THR A 24 -0.50 7.23 6.64
C THR A 24 0.95 6.91 6.87
N ARG A 25 1.26 6.28 8.01
CA ARG A 25 2.58 5.75 8.30
C ARG A 25 2.53 4.49 9.11
N LEU A 26 3.44 3.56 8.85
CA LEU A 26 3.71 2.45 9.76
C LEU A 26 4.16 3.00 11.12
N VAL A 27 3.77 2.28 12.16
CA VAL A 27 4.24 2.44 13.55
C VAL A 27 5.06 1.21 13.92
N TYR A 28 4.56 0.03 13.58
CA TYR A 28 5.28 -1.23 13.77
C TYR A 28 5.06 -2.17 12.57
N PRO A 29 6.13 -2.76 12.00
CA PRO A 29 7.54 -2.44 12.21
C PRO A 29 7.83 -0.93 12.02
N PRO A 30 8.84 -0.34 12.71
CA PRO A 30 9.12 1.08 12.59
C PRO A 30 9.43 1.46 11.13
N PRO A 31 8.92 2.58 10.63
CA PRO A 31 9.18 3.02 9.27
C PRO A 31 10.62 3.53 9.13
N ARG A 32 11.15 3.55 7.90
CA ARG A 32 12.49 4.09 7.60
C ARG A 32 12.63 5.58 7.93
N THR A 33 11.52 6.31 7.93
CA THR A 33 11.45 7.73 8.25
C THR A 33 10.16 8.02 9.01
N SER A 34 10.15 9.08 9.82
CA SER A 34 8.97 9.54 10.55
C SER A 34 7.98 10.33 9.67
N ALA A 35 8.40 10.70 8.45
CA ALA A 35 7.57 11.38 7.46
C ALA A 35 6.34 10.54 7.10
N ASN A 36 5.21 11.21 6.90
CA ASN A 36 3.89 10.60 6.68
C ASN A 36 3.25 11.07 5.35
N ASP A 37 3.94 11.92 4.61
CA ASP A 37 3.58 12.58 3.34
C ASP A 37 4.42 12.08 2.15
N LEU A 38 4.70 10.78 2.14
CA LEU A 38 5.56 10.16 1.14
C LEU A 38 4.76 9.71 -0.08
N TYR A 39 4.84 10.50 -1.17
CA TYR A 39 4.12 10.24 -2.42
C TYR A 39 4.98 9.58 -3.52
N THR A 40 6.30 9.68 -3.43
CA THR A 40 7.21 9.10 -4.44
C THR A 40 7.27 7.59 -4.29
N TYR A 41 7.00 6.85 -5.36
CA TYR A 41 7.21 5.40 -5.35
C TYR A 41 8.69 5.04 -5.63
N PRO A 42 9.22 3.98 -4.99
CA PRO A 42 8.70 3.31 -3.80
C PRO A 42 9.03 4.09 -2.53
N CYS A 43 8.24 3.93 -1.46
CA CYS A 43 8.64 4.33 -0.10
C CYS A 43 9.03 5.81 0.11
N GLY A 44 8.47 6.73 -0.68
CA GLY A 44 8.84 8.15 -0.64
C GLY A 44 10.19 8.49 -1.25
N GLY A 45 10.81 7.58 -2.00
CA GLY A 45 12.20 7.71 -2.45
C GLY A 45 13.23 7.54 -1.33
N VAL A 46 12.80 7.10 -0.13
CA VAL A 46 13.70 6.85 1.00
C VAL A 46 14.50 5.58 0.73
N GLN A 47 15.84 5.70 0.80
CA GLN A 47 16.79 4.62 0.50
C GLN A 47 16.44 3.31 1.22
N PHE A 48 16.49 2.20 0.48
CA PHE A 48 16.39 0.83 1.01
C PHE A 48 17.60 0.48 1.88
N PHE A 49 17.39 0.11 3.15
CA PHE A 49 18.50 -0.18 4.09
C PHE A 49 19.57 0.91 4.10
N GLY A 50 19.14 2.18 4.15
CA GLY A 50 20.05 3.31 4.35
C GLY A 50 20.68 3.31 5.74
N ASP A 51 21.80 3.99 5.89
CA ASP A 51 22.54 4.07 7.14
C ASP A 51 21.69 4.68 8.26
N GLY A 52 21.74 4.07 9.45
CA GLY A 52 21.01 4.52 10.64
C GLY A 52 19.49 4.27 10.60
N GLN A 53 18.95 3.67 9.54
CA GLN A 53 17.53 3.32 9.48
C GLN A 53 17.21 2.16 10.44
N PRO A 54 16.01 2.15 11.04
CA PRO A 54 15.58 1.04 11.88
C PRO A 54 15.43 -0.24 11.04
N ILE A 55 15.81 -1.38 11.62
CA ILE A 55 15.62 -2.71 11.05
C ILE A 55 14.91 -3.56 12.09
N THR A 56 13.81 -4.22 11.70
CA THR A 56 13.08 -5.13 12.58
C THR A 56 13.29 -6.56 12.18
N THR A 57 13.74 -7.40 13.10
CA THR A 57 13.78 -8.85 12.90
C THR A 57 12.43 -9.44 13.27
N ILE A 58 11.81 -10.18 12.34
CA ILE A 58 10.50 -10.81 12.52
C ILE A 58 10.59 -12.30 12.19
N ALA A 59 9.83 -13.12 12.94
CA ALA A 59 9.69 -14.54 12.67
C ALA A 59 8.54 -14.79 11.68
N PRO A 60 8.55 -15.94 10.96
CA PRO A 60 7.37 -16.40 10.23
C PRO A 60 6.15 -16.59 11.15
N GLY A 61 4.95 -16.48 10.58
CA GLY A 61 3.69 -16.62 11.30
C GLY A 61 2.97 -15.28 11.51
N LYS A 62 2.14 -15.17 12.55
CA LYS A 62 1.30 -13.98 12.76
C LYS A 62 2.15 -12.79 13.22
N LEU A 63 2.03 -11.67 12.51
CA LEU A 63 2.61 -10.37 12.88
C LEU A 63 1.49 -9.35 13.00
N THR A 64 1.41 -8.65 14.13
CA THR A 64 0.53 -7.49 14.27
C THR A 64 1.27 -6.26 13.76
N VAL A 65 0.87 -5.78 12.59
CA VAL A 65 1.31 -4.52 11.99
C VAL A 65 0.49 -3.39 12.60
N GLN A 66 1.17 -2.30 12.96
CA GLN A 66 0.54 -1.09 13.46
C GLN A 66 0.83 0.05 12.52
N PHE A 67 -0.17 0.91 12.30
CA PHE A 67 -0.01 2.11 11.50
C PHE A 67 -0.92 3.22 12.00
N GLN A 68 -0.53 4.45 11.70
CA GLN A 68 -1.28 5.63 12.03
C GLN A 68 -1.84 6.23 10.74
N GLY A 69 -3.14 6.47 10.71
CA GLY A 69 -3.78 7.29 9.69
C GLY A 69 -4.16 8.65 10.27
N THR A 70 -4.09 9.69 9.46
CA THR A 70 -4.76 10.97 9.72
C THR A 70 -5.83 11.15 8.66
N LEU A 71 -7.10 10.99 9.05
CA LEU A 71 -8.24 11.42 8.26
C LEU A 71 -8.65 12.79 8.78
N TYR A 72 -8.89 13.74 7.88
CA TYR A 72 -9.60 14.96 8.27
C TYR A 72 -11.03 14.86 7.75
N PRO A 73 -12.06 15.06 8.60
CA PRO A 73 -13.46 14.93 8.23
C PRO A 73 -13.87 16.16 7.41
N THR A 74 -13.55 16.11 6.13
CA THR A 74 -14.25 16.92 5.14
C THR A 74 -14.59 16.00 4.01
N GLU A 75 -15.75 16.20 3.40
CA GLU A 75 -16.34 15.45 2.26
C GLU A 75 -15.44 15.42 0.99
N ASN A 76 -14.18 15.84 1.15
CA ASN A 76 -13.16 16.03 0.16
C ASN A 76 -11.82 15.33 0.49
N SER A 77 -11.73 14.59 1.59
CA SER A 77 -10.56 13.79 1.97
C SER A 77 -10.62 12.40 1.31
N HIS A 78 -9.55 11.62 1.38
CA HIS A 78 -9.36 10.30 0.74
C HIS A 78 -10.23 9.19 1.37
N ASP A 79 -11.44 9.55 1.78
CA ASP A 79 -12.29 8.73 2.61
C ASP A 79 -12.57 7.41 1.89
N GLY A 80 -12.42 6.33 2.64
CA GLY A 80 -12.68 4.96 2.23
C GLY A 80 -11.65 4.32 1.29
N SER A 81 -10.58 4.97 0.87
CA SER A 81 -9.64 4.28 -0.03
C SER A 81 -8.80 3.25 0.72
N PRO A 82 -8.82 1.95 0.38
CA PRO A 82 -8.29 0.95 1.30
C PRO A 82 -6.76 0.96 1.36
N TYR A 83 -6.24 0.38 2.43
CA TYR A 83 -4.81 0.15 2.60
C TYR A 83 -4.37 -1.20 2.01
N ARG A 84 -3.09 -1.32 1.70
CA ARG A 84 -2.43 -2.58 1.32
C ARG A 84 -1.14 -2.75 2.10
N LEU A 85 -0.88 -3.98 2.54
CA LEU A 85 0.41 -4.44 3.05
C LEU A 85 1.05 -5.41 2.07
N ALA A 86 2.29 -5.16 1.67
CA ALA A 86 3.04 -6.05 0.79
C ALA A 86 4.52 -6.13 1.15
N LEU A 87 5.16 -7.22 0.72
CA LEU A 87 6.59 -7.44 0.83
C LEU A 87 7.31 -7.07 -0.46
N SER A 88 8.53 -6.59 -0.30
CA SER A 88 9.58 -6.66 -1.31
C SER A 88 10.72 -7.52 -0.77
N ILE A 89 11.26 -8.39 -1.62
CA ILE A 89 12.25 -9.40 -1.22
C ILE A 89 13.58 -9.16 -1.91
N GLY A 90 14.56 -8.68 -1.14
CA GLY A 90 15.91 -8.35 -1.62
C GLY A 90 16.04 -6.96 -2.22
N GLY A 91 14.99 -6.16 -2.24
CA GLY A 91 14.97 -4.84 -2.88
C GLY A 91 13.82 -3.96 -2.40
N ASP A 92 13.42 -3.04 -3.27
CA ASP A 92 12.37 -2.04 -3.00
C ASP A 92 11.34 -1.96 -4.15
N ASP A 93 11.04 -3.11 -4.72
CA ASP A 93 10.26 -3.29 -5.93
C ASP A 93 9.21 -4.39 -5.75
N ASP A 94 8.47 -4.71 -6.82
CA ASP A 94 7.60 -5.89 -6.86
C ASP A 94 6.54 -5.99 -5.73
N TYR A 95 6.15 -4.86 -5.12
CA TYR A 95 5.12 -4.83 -4.06
C TYR A 95 3.73 -5.27 -4.55
N ASN A 96 3.52 -5.34 -5.86
CA ASN A 96 2.33 -5.94 -6.48
C ASN A 96 2.41 -7.48 -6.58
N LYS A 97 3.59 -8.08 -6.39
CA LYS A 97 3.79 -9.53 -6.48
C LYS A 97 3.60 -10.24 -5.15
N TYR A 98 4.06 -9.67 -4.03
CA TYR A 98 4.05 -10.33 -2.72
C TYR A 98 3.12 -9.61 -1.72
N VAL A 99 1.84 -9.51 -2.07
CA VAL A 99 0.82 -8.81 -1.28
C VAL A 99 0.37 -9.64 -0.07
N LEU A 100 0.69 -9.22 1.15
CA LEU A 100 0.31 -9.94 2.37
C LEU A 100 -1.16 -9.76 2.73
N LEU A 101 -1.63 -8.52 2.56
CA LEU A 101 -3.00 -8.13 2.85
C LEU A 101 -3.38 -6.96 1.95
N ASP A 102 -4.56 -7.01 1.39
CA ASP A 102 -5.05 -6.01 0.46
C ASP A 102 -6.46 -5.60 0.84
N HIS A 103 -6.92 -4.47 0.31
CA HIS A 103 -8.27 -3.98 0.55
C HIS A 103 -8.59 -3.83 2.04
N ILE A 104 -7.64 -3.29 2.81
CA ILE A 104 -7.84 -3.02 4.23
C ILE A 104 -8.80 -1.82 4.33
N PRO A 105 -10.03 -2.02 4.82
CA PRO A 105 -11.04 -0.96 4.86
C PRO A 105 -10.73 0.07 5.95
N HIS A 106 -11.28 1.27 5.82
CA HIS A 106 -11.28 2.26 6.91
C HIS A 106 -12.27 1.89 8.02
N ALA A 107 -12.07 2.44 9.22
CA ALA A 107 -12.98 2.21 10.34
C ALA A 107 -14.20 3.15 10.28
N THR A 108 -15.40 2.57 10.19
CA THR A 108 -16.69 3.29 10.21
C THR A 108 -17.01 3.96 11.56
N ASN A 109 -16.53 3.40 12.66
CA ASN A 109 -17.07 3.63 14.00
C ASN A 109 -16.42 4.78 14.79
N ASP A 110 -15.54 5.58 14.18
CA ASP A 110 -14.81 6.61 14.93
C ASP A 110 -14.46 7.86 14.08
N VAL A 111 -15.10 8.05 12.91
CA VAL A 111 -14.82 9.17 11.97
C VAL A 111 -15.29 10.52 12.50
N VAL A 112 -16.24 10.54 13.43
CA VAL A 112 -16.82 11.77 13.99
C VAL A 112 -15.87 12.33 15.06
N ASN A 113 -15.14 13.39 14.72
CA ASN A 113 -14.30 14.24 15.59
C ASN A 113 -12.85 13.81 15.89
N LYS A 114 -12.29 12.81 15.18
CA LYS A 114 -10.87 12.44 15.34
C LYS A 114 -10.03 12.85 14.14
N THR A 115 -8.87 13.45 14.43
CA THR A 115 -7.86 13.87 13.44
C THR A 115 -6.79 12.81 13.18
N SER A 116 -6.75 11.75 14.00
CA SER A 116 -5.80 10.64 13.87
C SER A 116 -6.31 9.34 14.49
N PHE A 117 -5.91 8.23 13.89
CA PHE A 117 -6.28 6.87 14.26
C PHE A 117 -5.05 5.99 14.29
N ASN A 118 -4.96 5.14 15.31
CA ASN A 118 -3.98 4.07 15.38
C ASN A 118 -4.68 2.76 15.04
N TYR A 119 -4.22 2.10 14.00
CA TYR A 119 -4.71 0.82 13.53
C TYR A 119 -3.76 -0.30 13.92
N SER A 120 -4.31 -1.47 14.23
CA SER A 120 -3.59 -2.72 14.44
C SER A 120 -4.21 -3.81 13.58
N ILE A 121 -3.38 -4.46 12.76
CA ILE A 121 -3.83 -5.50 11.84
C ILE A 121 -2.86 -6.67 11.91
N THR A 122 -3.40 -7.86 12.12
CA THR A 122 -2.61 -9.08 12.11
C THR A 122 -2.53 -9.65 10.69
N VAL A 123 -1.31 -9.84 10.20
CA VAL A 123 -1.01 -10.50 8.92
C VAL A 123 -0.19 -11.76 9.15
N THR A 124 -0.14 -12.64 8.15
CA THR A 124 0.72 -13.84 8.20
C THR A 124 1.99 -13.58 7.39
N ILE A 125 3.14 -13.61 8.06
CA ILE A 125 4.47 -13.49 7.46
C ILE A 125 4.90 -14.86 6.93
N PRO A 126 5.33 -14.96 5.65
CA PRO A 126 5.73 -16.22 5.06
C PRO A 126 6.99 -16.77 5.71
N ASP A 127 7.10 -18.09 5.75
CA ASP A 127 8.31 -18.79 6.20
C ASP A 127 9.41 -18.71 5.13
N ILE A 128 10.15 -17.61 5.12
CA ILE A 128 11.28 -17.36 4.22
C ILE A 128 12.48 -16.79 4.99
N ASN A 129 13.69 -17.21 4.64
CA ASN A 129 14.91 -16.58 5.10
C ASN A 129 15.21 -15.35 4.25
N CYS A 130 14.81 -14.17 4.72
CA CYS A 130 15.03 -12.91 4.01
C CYS A 130 15.88 -11.94 4.85
N PRO A 131 17.20 -11.85 4.60
CA PRO A 131 18.07 -10.96 5.36
C PRO A 131 17.90 -9.48 5.01
N LYS A 132 17.30 -9.16 3.86
CA LYS A 132 16.98 -7.79 3.45
C LYS A 132 15.62 -7.77 2.74
N CYS A 133 14.57 -7.53 3.51
CA CYS A 133 13.21 -7.38 3.00
C CYS A 133 12.66 -6.00 3.35
N SER A 134 11.65 -5.57 2.60
CA SER A 134 10.85 -4.41 2.94
C SER A 134 9.41 -4.82 3.16
N LEU A 135 8.80 -4.32 4.23
CA LEU A 135 7.34 -4.31 4.39
C LEU A 135 6.85 -2.92 4.04
N ALA A 136 5.93 -2.82 3.09
CA ALA A 136 5.34 -1.56 2.67
C ALA A 136 3.83 -1.53 2.94
N MET A 137 3.39 -0.40 3.49
CA MET A 137 2.00 0.02 3.56
C MET A 137 1.75 1.02 2.44
N PHE A 138 0.64 0.81 1.74
CA PHE A 138 0.13 1.70 0.69
C PHE A 138 -1.27 2.17 1.06
N ASN A 139 -1.57 3.43 0.78
CA ASN A 139 -2.93 3.92 0.74
C ASN A 139 -3.15 4.62 -0.60
N VAL A 140 -3.91 3.98 -1.49
CA VAL A 140 -4.18 4.48 -2.83
C VAL A 140 -5.26 5.53 -2.75
N GLN A 141 -5.10 6.73 -3.32
CA GLN A 141 -6.15 7.74 -3.31
C GLN A 141 -7.10 7.54 -4.50
N THR A 142 -8.41 7.39 -4.23
CA THR A 142 -9.44 7.12 -5.26
C THR A 142 -10.20 8.38 -5.72
N LYS A 143 -10.02 9.52 -5.04
CA LYS A 143 -10.92 10.68 -5.12
C LYS A 143 -10.92 11.43 -6.45
N SER A 144 -9.77 11.65 -7.10
CA SER A 144 -9.70 12.45 -8.33
C SER A 144 -10.22 11.75 -9.59
N MET A 145 -10.68 10.49 -9.46
CA MET A 145 -10.81 9.53 -10.56
C MET A 145 -12.24 9.02 -10.77
N GLY A 146 -13.19 9.41 -9.92
CA GLY A 146 -14.61 9.22 -10.21
C GLY A 146 -15.18 7.80 -10.08
N THR A 147 -14.45 6.78 -9.59
CA THR A 147 -14.99 5.60 -8.83
C THR A 147 -14.02 4.45 -8.61
N CYS A 148 -12.96 4.29 -9.42
CA CYS A 148 -12.07 3.11 -9.38
C CYS A 148 -10.61 3.48 -9.67
N CYS A 149 -9.68 2.77 -9.03
CA CYS A 149 -8.26 3.04 -9.11
C CYS A 149 -7.44 1.75 -9.14
N SER A 150 -6.46 1.62 -10.04
CA SER A 150 -5.53 0.48 -10.08
C SER A 150 -4.12 0.86 -9.65
N TYR A 151 -3.58 0.12 -8.67
CA TYR A 151 -2.18 0.24 -8.26
C TYR A 151 -1.27 -0.01 -9.48
N PRO A 152 -0.28 0.86 -9.76
CA PRO A 152 0.55 0.70 -10.94
C PRO A 152 1.29 -0.64 -10.93
N PRO A 153 1.34 -1.36 -12.06
CA PRO A 153 2.27 -2.46 -12.23
C PRO A 153 3.70 -1.88 -12.25
N SER A 154 4.38 -1.95 -11.11
CA SER A 154 5.83 -1.82 -10.88
C SER A 154 6.65 -1.24 -12.05
N SER A 155 6.94 0.07 -12.02
CA SER A 155 8.15 0.74 -12.56
C SER A 155 7.93 2.23 -12.86
N THR A 156 6.70 2.68 -13.05
CA THR A 156 6.39 4.09 -13.33
C THR A 156 5.62 4.70 -12.16
N ASN A 157 6.09 5.83 -11.63
CA ASN A 157 5.39 6.65 -10.63
C ASN A 157 4.05 7.23 -11.15
N THR A 158 3.65 6.83 -12.35
CA THR A 158 2.46 7.27 -13.07
C THR A 158 1.57 6.07 -13.33
N SER A 159 0.79 5.65 -12.34
CA SER A 159 -0.52 5.11 -12.69
C SER A 159 -1.31 6.31 -13.20
N THR A 160 -1.66 6.34 -14.49
CA THR A 160 -2.63 7.31 -15.01
C THR A 160 -3.98 7.22 -14.29
N ILE A 161 -4.19 6.17 -13.49
CA ILE A 161 -5.44 5.83 -12.82
C ILE A 161 -5.37 6.11 -11.31
N CYS A 162 -4.18 6.23 -10.70
CA CYS A 162 -4.01 6.55 -9.28
C CYS A 162 -2.91 7.60 -9.12
N GLN A 163 -3.30 8.89 -9.09
CA GLN A 163 -2.35 10.01 -9.10
C GLN A 163 -1.52 10.12 -7.82
N THR A 164 -1.99 9.55 -6.72
CA THR A 164 -1.31 9.63 -5.42
C THR A 164 -1.55 8.37 -4.61
N ALA A 165 -0.46 7.74 -4.16
CA ALA A 165 -0.49 6.74 -3.12
C ALA A 165 0.42 7.20 -2.00
N PHE A 166 -0.04 7.09 -0.75
CA PHE A 166 0.84 7.28 0.39
C PHE A 166 1.63 6.00 0.59
N HIS A 167 2.92 6.16 0.83
CA HIS A 167 3.85 5.07 1.05
C HIS A 167 4.42 5.13 2.46
N SER A 168 4.50 3.99 3.13
CA SER A 168 5.30 3.86 4.34
C SER A 168 5.97 2.49 4.36
N CYS A 169 7.29 2.46 4.49
CA CYS A 169 8.06 1.23 4.39
C CYS A 169 8.96 1.04 5.60
N SER A 170 9.18 -0.21 5.95
CA SER A 170 10.05 -0.65 7.03
C SER A 170 11.08 -1.64 6.50
N ASN A 171 12.32 -1.50 6.94
CA ASN A 171 13.33 -2.53 6.71
C ASN A 171 13.09 -3.69 7.68
N ILE A 172 13.00 -4.89 7.15
CA ILE A 172 12.76 -6.09 7.95
C ILE A 172 13.72 -7.21 7.58
N VAL A 173 14.01 -8.06 8.56
CA VAL A 173 14.69 -9.35 8.43
C VAL A 173 13.67 -10.43 8.79
N ILE A 174 13.43 -11.38 7.89
CA ILE A 174 12.55 -12.52 8.17
C ILE A 174 13.42 -13.74 8.45
N THR A 175 13.32 -14.29 9.67
CA THR A 175 14.13 -15.43 10.13
C THR A 175 13.44 -16.76 9.86
N GLY A 176 12.96 -16.95 8.64
CA GLY A 176 12.37 -18.21 8.20
C GLY A 176 13.40 -19.27 7.80
N THR A 177 12.89 -20.44 7.45
CA THR A 177 13.68 -21.64 7.13
C THR A 177 13.77 -21.91 5.63
N LYS A 178 12.83 -21.41 4.82
CA LYS A 178 12.81 -21.68 3.38
C LYS A 178 13.61 -20.67 2.58
N ALA A 179 14.17 -21.12 1.46
CA ALA A 179 14.80 -20.24 0.49
C ALA A 179 13.77 -19.30 -0.14
N VAL A 180 14.19 -18.05 -0.38
CA VAL A 180 13.37 -17.03 -1.05
C VAL A 180 12.85 -17.51 -2.40
N ASP A 181 13.68 -18.16 -3.21
CA ASP A 181 13.28 -18.58 -4.56
C ASP A 181 12.15 -19.62 -4.54
N THR A 182 12.14 -20.51 -3.54
CA THR A 182 11.04 -21.45 -3.34
C THR A 182 9.72 -20.73 -3.09
N PHE A 183 9.75 -19.67 -2.28
CA PHE A 183 8.57 -18.84 -2.04
C PHE A 183 8.18 -18.06 -3.30
N LYS A 184 9.12 -17.39 -3.98
CA LYS A 184 8.82 -16.62 -5.20
C LYS A 184 8.14 -17.46 -6.28
N ASN A 185 8.55 -18.72 -6.43
CA ASN A 185 8.00 -19.63 -7.43
C ASN A 185 6.64 -20.25 -7.05
N SER A 186 6.29 -20.27 -5.76
CA SER A 186 5.05 -20.87 -5.26
C SER A 186 4.01 -19.84 -4.84
N TYR A 187 4.43 -18.59 -4.63
CA TYR A 187 3.55 -17.52 -4.20
C TYR A 187 2.62 -17.09 -5.32
N TYR A 188 1.33 -17.05 -5.01
CA TYR A 188 0.31 -16.55 -5.91
C TYR A 188 -0.68 -15.68 -5.15
N TYR A 189 -0.74 -14.40 -5.50
CA TYR A 189 -1.77 -13.51 -4.99
C TYR A 189 -3.07 -13.74 -5.76
N SER A 190 -4.08 -14.25 -5.07
CA SER A 190 -5.40 -14.55 -5.64
C SER A 190 -6.46 -13.47 -5.39
N GLY A 191 -6.09 -12.35 -4.77
CA GLY A 191 -7.04 -11.28 -4.47
C GLY A 191 -7.45 -10.48 -5.71
N PRO A 192 -8.33 -9.48 -5.52
CA PRO A 192 -8.86 -8.70 -6.62
C PRO A 192 -7.79 -7.88 -7.33
N CYS A 193 -7.96 -7.74 -8.63
CA CYS A 193 -7.03 -7.03 -9.47
C CYS A 193 -7.38 -5.55 -9.53
N GLY A 194 -6.73 -4.77 -8.66
CA GLY A 194 -6.48 -3.35 -8.90
C GLY A 194 -7.71 -2.49 -9.06
N ASP A 195 -8.83 -2.77 -8.39
CA ASP A 195 -9.96 -1.85 -8.36
C ASP A 195 -10.22 -1.44 -6.92
N TYR A 196 -9.50 -0.41 -6.49
CA TYR A 196 -9.67 0.23 -5.19
C TYR A 196 -10.92 1.10 -5.24
N THR A 197 -11.85 0.85 -4.32
CA THR A 197 -13.07 1.65 -4.16
C THR A 197 -13.12 2.27 -2.76
N TYR A 198 -14.25 2.85 -2.40
CA TYR A 198 -14.53 3.27 -1.03
C TYR A 198 -14.90 2.04 -0.19
N GLU A 199 -14.15 1.78 0.88
CA GLU A 199 -14.21 0.58 1.70
C GLU A 199 -14.11 0.94 3.17
N GLU A 200 -15.15 0.58 3.92
CA GLU A 200 -15.17 0.73 5.36
C GLU A 200 -15.73 -0.52 6.03
N THR A 201 -15.33 -0.74 7.28
CA THR A 201 -15.87 -1.79 8.15
C THR A 201 -15.88 -1.34 9.60
N THR A 202 -16.44 -2.14 10.49
CA THR A 202 -16.37 -1.90 11.94
C THR A 202 -15.11 -2.53 12.51
N TYR A 203 -14.29 -1.72 13.18
CA TYR A 203 -13.10 -2.18 13.89
C TYR A 203 -13.42 -2.44 15.38
N THR A 204 -12.69 -3.37 15.99
CA THR A 204 -12.72 -3.55 17.45
C THR A 204 -11.89 -2.46 18.10
N LYS A 205 -12.48 -1.68 19.00
CA LYS A 205 -11.75 -0.66 19.76
C LYS A 205 -11.08 -1.31 20.98
N ASN A 206 -9.76 -1.18 21.05
CA ASN A 206 -8.96 -1.66 22.17
C ASN A 206 -9.04 -0.70 23.37
N SER A 207 -8.60 -1.17 24.53
CA SER A 207 -8.55 -0.38 25.77
C SER A 207 -7.63 0.84 25.70
N ASP A 208 -6.60 0.79 24.85
CA ASP A 208 -5.67 1.90 24.59
C ASP A 208 -6.21 2.90 23.55
N GLY A 209 -7.42 2.67 23.03
CA GLY A 209 -8.06 3.50 22.02
C GLY A 209 -7.62 3.20 20.58
N SER A 210 -6.72 2.25 20.36
CA SER A 210 -6.40 1.76 19.00
C SER A 210 -7.54 0.93 18.41
N LEU A 211 -7.58 0.84 17.09
CA LEU A 211 -8.58 0.13 16.32
C LEU A 211 -7.97 -1.14 15.74
N SER A 212 -8.53 -2.29 16.07
CA SER A 212 -8.05 -3.59 15.59
C SER A 212 -8.99 -4.21 14.58
N LEU A 213 -8.39 -4.74 13.52
CA LEU A 213 -9.04 -5.63 12.56
C LEU A 213 -8.24 -6.93 12.50
N SER A 214 -8.87 -8.02 12.92
CA SER A 214 -8.34 -9.37 12.73
C SER A 214 -8.95 -9.94 11.46
N THR A 215 -8.13 -10.07 10.42
CA THR A 215 -8.54 -10.66 9.14
C THR A 215 -7.44 -11.58 8.63
N ASP A 216 -7.82 -12.67 7.96
CA ASP A 216 -6.89 -13.53 7.26
C ASP A 216 -7.07 -13.33 5.75
N GLY A 217 -6.12 -12.61 5.16
CA GLY A 217 -6.16 -12.28 3.73
C GLY A 217 -7.22 -11.24 3.39
N TYR A 218 -7.70 -11.29 2.16
CA TYR A 218 -8.57 -10.28 1.55
C TYR A 218 -9.85 -10.00 2.34
N VAL A 219 -10.11 -8.71 2.63
CA VAL A 219 -11.38 -8.23 3.15
C VAL A 219 -12.24 -7.74 1.97
N PRO A 220 -13.34 -8.41 1.63
CA PRO A 220 -14.20 -7.94 0.55
C PRO A 220 -14.83 -6.58 0.89
N PRO A 221 -14.95 -5.66 -0.08
CA PRO A 221 -15.58 -4.37 0.13
C PRO A 221 -17.05 -4.59 0.51
N ALA A 222 -17.50 -3.95 1.59
CA ALA A 222 -18.91 -3.99 1.99
C ALA A 222 -19.83 -3.33 0.95
N THR A 223 -19.28 -2.46 0.09
CA THR A 223 -20.01 -1.82 -1.01
C THR A 223 -19.07 -1.62 -2.19
N GLN A 224 -19.28 -2.36 -3.27
CA GLN A 224 -18.44 -2.26 -4.47
C GLN A 224 -19.03 -1.22 -5.44
N ARG A 225 -18.28 -0.14 -5.73
CA ARG A 225 -18.71 0.90 -6.70
C ARG A 225 -18.12 0.74 -8.10
N CYS A 226 -17.30 -0.30 -8.31
CA CYS A 226 -16.63 -0.56 -9.58
C CYS A 226 -17.38 -1.58 -10.45
N SER A 227 -17.72 -1.19 -11.67
CA SER A 227 -18.38 -2.04 -12.67
C SER A 227 -17.47 -3.12 -13.27
N ASN A 228 -16.15 -2.95 -13.18
CA ASN A 228 -15.15 -3.85 -13.76
C ASN A 228 -14.33 -4.65 -12.74
N PHE A 229 -14.75 -4.64 -11.47
CA PHE A 229 -14.05 -5.35 -10.40
C PHE A 229 -13.85 -6.83 -10.75
N LYS A 230 -12.60 -7.20 -10.99
CA LYS A 230 -12.24 -8.60 -11.15
C LYS A 230 -11.81 -9.12 -9.78
N SER A 231 -12.66 -9.95 -9.18
CA SER A 231 -12.41 -10.63 -7.91
C SER A 231 -11.17 -11.53 -7.93
N VAL A 232 -10.70 -11.91 -9.13
CA VAL A 232 -9.51 -12.73 -9.32
C VAL A 232 -8.62 -12.09 -10.38
N CYS A 233 -7.37 -11.86 -10.04
CA CYS A 233 -6.33 -11.60 -11.02
C CYS A 233 -6.18 -12.81 -11.94
N LYS A 234 -6.64 -12.72 -13.21
CA LYS A 234 -6.22 -13.71 -14.22
C LYS A 234 -4.70 -13.64 -14.26
N SER A 235 -4.03 -14.73 -13.85
CA SER A 235 -2.63 -14.94 -14.20
C SER A 235 -2.59 -14.85 -15.72
N SER A 236 -1.96 -13.80 -16.26
CA SER A 236 -1.52 -13.86 -17.65
C SER A 236 -0.62 -15.09 -17.69
N ALA A 237 -1.14 -16.21 -18.20
CA ALA A 237 -0.29 -17.32 -18.54
C ALA A 237 0.78 -16.69 -19.42
N SER A 238 2.03 -16.68 -18.95
CA SER A 238 3.13 -16.34 -19.81
C SER A 238 3.06 -17.36 -20.93
N THR A 239 2.46 -16.96 -22.05
CA THR A 239 2.70 -17.63 -23.32
C THR A 239 4.19 -17.43 -23.50
N VAL A 240 4.96 -18.40 -23.03
CA VAL A 240 6.35 -18.54 -23.41
C VAL A 240 6.26 -18.71 -24.91
N PHE A 241 6.43 -17.60 -25.63
CA PHE A 241 6.84 -17.66 -27.02
C PHE A 241 8.22 -18.31 -26.98
N THR A 242 8.24 -19.63 -26.94
CA THR A 242 9.31 -20.38 -27.57
C THR A 242 9.28 -19.90 -29.02
N PHE A 243 10.07 -18.87 -29.32
CA PHE A 243 10.71 -18.76 -30.62
C PHE A 243 11.59 -20.00 -30.72
N GLY A 244 10.94 -21.13 -31.02
CA GLY A 244 11.61 -22.34 -31.40
C GLY A 244 12.48 -21.97 -32.59
N ALA A 245 13.79 -22.17 -32.43
CA ALA A 245 14.68 -23.02 -33.22
C ALA A 245 14.37 -23.33 -34.71
N ALA A 246 13.20 -23.01 -35.27
CA ALA A 246 12.84 -23.19 -36.67
C ALA A 246 13.60 -22.22 -37.60
N LEU A 247 14.04 -21.05 -37.11
CA LEU A 247 14.79 -20.11 -37.96
C LEU A 247 16.28 -20.47 -38.11
N ILE A 248 16.86 -21.25 -37.19
CA ILE A 248 18.25 -21.72 -37.33
C ILE A 248 18.33 -22.96 -38.24
N MET A 249 17.26 -23.75 -38.33
CA MET A 249 17.23 -24.92 -39.21
C MET A 249 16.94 -24.57 -40.69
N MET A 250 16.25 -23.45 -40.96
CA MET A 250 16.11 -22.93 -42.34
C MET A 250 17.37 -22.24 -42.88
N LEU A 251 18.28 -21.76 -42.02
CA LEU A 251 19.55 -21.18 -42.49
C LEU A 251 20.62 -22.22 -42.83
N MET A 252 20.47 -23.48 -42.41
CA MET A 252 21.42 -24.55 -42.74
C MET A 252 21.04 -25.39 -43.97
N LEU A 253 19.83 -25.22 -44.52
CA LEU A 253 19.45 -25.82 -45.81
C LEU A 253 19.72 -24.92 -47.03
N ALA A 254 20.20 -23.69 -46.83
CA ALA A 254 20.60 -22.80 -47.91
C ALA A 254 22.13 -22.81 -48.19
N LEU A 255 22.86 -23.74 -47.56
CA LEU A 255 24.32 -23.88 -47.67
C LEU A 255 24.79 -25.24 -48.22
N PHE A 256 23.87 -26.03 -48.81
CA PHE A 256 24.18 -27.24 -49.57
C PHE A 256 23.44 -27.26 -50.90
#